data_AF-A0A6L8A2B5-F1
#
_entry.id   AF-A0A6L8A2B5-F1
#
_cell.length_a   1.000
_cell.length_b   1.000
_cell.length_c   1.000
_cell.angle_alpha   90.00
_cell.angle_beta   90.00
_cell.angle_gamma   90.00
#
_symmetry.space_group_name_H-M   'P 1'
#
loop_
_entity.id
_entity.type
_entity.pdbx_description
1 polymer ?
#
loop_
_entity_poly.entity_id
_entity_poly.type
_entity_poly.pdbx_seq_one_letter_code
_entity_poly.pdbx_strand_id
1 'polypeptide(L)' 'VSLSAPALAAVRRMIAGEAVTQPDSGLSAREWRELMAALER' A
#
# COMPACT_ATOMS: atom_id res chain seq x y z
N VAL A 1 -2.92 -11.26 -7.38
CA VAL A 1 -1.86 -10.29 -6.99
C VAL A 1 -1.19 -10.84 -5.75
N SER A 2 0.13 -10.96 -5.72
CA SER A 2 0.87 -11.26 -4.49
C SER A 2 1.36 -9.94 -3.90
N LEU A 3 1.06 -9.69 -2.63
CA LEU A 3 1.51 -8.47 -1.94
C LEU A 3 2.82 -8.74 -1.22
N SER A 4 3.77 -7.80 -1.33
CA SER A 4 4.94 -7.79 -0.46
C SER A 4 4.52 -7.54 0.99
N ALA A 5 5.37 -7.93 1.94
CA ALA A 5 5.13 -7.67 3.37
C ALA A 5 4.81 -6.18 3.69
N PRO A 6 5.57 -5.18 3.20
CA PRO A 6 5.22 -3.77 3.44
C PRO A 6 3.89 -3.36 2.79
N ALA A 7 3.56 -3.89 1.60
CA ALA A 7 2.28 -3.59 0.96
C ALA A 7 1.09 -4.12 1.77
N LEU A 8 1.21 -5.34 2.32
CA LEU A 8 0.19 -5.89 3.19
C LEU A 8 0.03 -5.07 4.49
N ALA A 9 1.13 -4.57 5.06
CA ALA A 9 1.08 -3.71 6.24
C ALA A 9 0.38 -2.37 5.93
N ALA A 10 0.70 -1.74 4.81
CA ALA A 10 0.05 -0.51 4.36
C ALA A 10 -1.47 -0.70 4.19
N VAL A 11 -1.90 -1.79 3.53
CA VAL A 11 -3.33 -2.11 3.35
C VAL A 11 -4.05 -2.30 4.69
N ARG A 12 -3.44 -3.00 5.66
CA ARG A 12 -4.03 -3.17 7.00
C ARG A 12 -4.27 -1.84 7.71
N ARG A 13 -3.31 -0.90 7.62
CA ARG A 13 -3.42 0.45 8.18
C ARG A 13 -4.50 1.26 7.48
N MET A 14 -4.59 1.20 6.15
CA MET A 14 -5.66 1.85 5.38
C MET A 14 -7.05 1.34 5.80
N ILE A 15 -7.22 0.02 5.95
CA ILE A 15 -8.49 -0.58 6.42
C ILE A 15 -8.82 -0.15 7.85
N ALA A 16 -7.81 0.06 8.70
CA ALA A 16 -7.99 0.62 10.03
C ALA A 16 -8.36 2.12 10.03
N GLY A 17 -8.42 2.76 8.86
CA GLY A 17 -8.77 4.17 8.70
C GLY A 17 -7.58 5.13 8.76
N GLU A 18 -6.34 4.62 8.80
CA GLU A 18 -5.16 5.48 8.75
C GLU A 18 -4.98 6.08 7.34
N ALA A 19 -4.64 7.37 7.28
CA ALA A 19 -4.26 8.04 6.04
C ALA A 19 -2.81 7.67 5.68
N VAL A 20 -2.63 6.52 5.04
CA VAL A 20 -1.31 6.04 4.61
C VAL A 20 -0.87 6.79 3.35
N THR A 21 0.33 7.38 3.40
CA THR A 21 0.99 8.02 2.24
C THR A 21 2.13 7.13 1.71
N GLN A 22 2.62 7.40 0.49
CA GLN A 22 3.76 6.67 -0.05
C GLN A 22 4.99 6.72 0.87
N PRO A 23 5.48 7.90 1.35
CA PRO A 23 6.61 7.96 2.27
C PRO A 23 6.43 7.11 3.53
N ASP A 24 5.21 7.06 4.06
CA ASP A 24 4.89 6.37 5.32
C ASP A 24 4.58 4.87 5.15
N SER A 25 4.47 4.41 3.90
CA SER A 25 4.08 3.03 3.56
C SER A 25 5.26 2.04 3.61
N GLY A 26 6.50 2.53 3.58
CA GLY A 26 7.69 1.71 3.43
C GLY A 26 7.84 1.09 2.04
N LEU A 27 7.03 1.50 1.06
CA LEU A 27 7.11 1.05 -0.33
C LEU A 27 7.94 1.99 -1.17
N SER A 28 8.63 1.44 -2.17
CA SER A 28 9.20 2.27 -3.24
C SER A 28 8.09 2.95 -4.05
N ALA A 29 8.43 4.03 -4.75
CA ALA A 29 7.46 4.76 -5.55
C ALA A 29 6.77 3.91 -6.63
N ARG A 30 7.47 2.90 -7.16
CA ARG A 30 6.91 1.96 -8.13
C ARG A 30 5.92 1.01 -7.46
N GLU A 31 6.30 0.37 -6.36
CA GLU A 31 5.43 -0.55 -5.63
C GLU A 31 4.18 0.15 -5.10
N TRP A 32 4.30 1.40 -4.66
CA TRP A 32 3.14 2.20 -4.27
C TRP A 32 2.14 2.37 -5.42
N ARG A 33 2.60 2.71 -6.62
CA ARG A 33 1.72 2.83 -7.80
C ARG A 33 1.07 1.50 -8.15
N GLU A 34 1.82 0.41 -8.09
CA GLU A 34 1.28 -0.95 -8.33
C GLU A 34 0.23 -1.34 -7.29
N LEU A 35 0.46 -1.02 -6.01
CA LEU A 35 -0.51 -1.25 -4.93
C LEU A 35 -1.80 -0.45 -5.17
N MET A 36 -1.70 0.86 -5.39
CA MET A 36 -2.87 1.71 -5.60
C MET A 36 -3.67 1.28 -6.85
N ALA A 37 -2.98 0.95 -7.95
CA ALA A 37 -3.61 0.42 -9.16
C ALA A 37 -4.28 -0.95 -8.96
N ALA A 38 -3.84 -1.75 -7.99
CA ALA A 38 -4.49 -3.00 -7.63
C ALA A 38 -5.73 -2.80 -6.74
N LEU A 39 -5.78 -1.72 -5.95
CA LEU A 39 -6.91 -1.37 -5.08
C LEU A 39 -8.05 -0.65 -5.82
N GLU A 40 -7.75 0.04 -6.92
CA GLU A 40 -8.72 0.77 -7.76
C GLU A 40 -9.55 -0.14 -8.70
N ARG A 41 -9.47 -1.47 -8.57
CA ARG A 41 -10.15 -2.44 -9.46
C ARG A 41 -11.39 -3.07 -8.85
#